data_AF-A0A226X360-F1
#
_entry.id   AF-A0A226X360-F1
#
_cell.length_a   1.000
_cell.length_b   1.000
_cell.length_c   1.000
_cell.angle_alpha   90.00
_cell.angle_beta   90.00
_cell.angle_gamma   90.00
#
_symmetry.space_group_name_H-M   'P 1'
#
loop_
_entity.id
_entity.type
_entity.pdbx_description
1 polymer ?
#
loop_
_entity_poly.entity_id
_entity_poly.type
_entity_poly.pdbx_seq_one_letter_code
_entity_poly.pdbx_strand_id
1 'polypeptide(L)'
;MFRRSTAIAHERSSQQRPPVGPFPADNEHSRDTDFNPVLSTRAARFVLGTASATCGLIVLDTNVVAVSLPSIARSFHVGFADVEWVVSAYMVAFASCLLAAGGIADRFGRKKLMMIGLGVFCLASLGCGLAPTALFLNLARAVKGVGASMLLTAALAVIANTFQEGPSRARAWAVWGMCMGLATTVAPLVGGVITQWLGWRWIFLLNLPVCSVLAWCVHRSIRESRNSQARAIDVMGSLLFGASLALGIWALIGTQTDGWQSLPTTARFAGCTALLIVFLKLEKNRTHAMIDLQLFRQARFVAAVLSMFGYAACAQVMMTFLPLYLQNAFGWPAVSAGLGMLPFATAMIAGPYIGAWLAGRFSSVALLTLGLGLIGTGNILTASVSMDQRYWLVALGMIVTGCGAGILNGDTQKAIMACVPPNRTGMASGISTTTRFTAIVTSVGVLGAVLASRTQTALDLALANAPAVRNSLDADFMSRLLAGDAVHATEHLAPAAKLFLATAAPASFASGFASALCVAGVLALVIAVIVWGLAGRRMRSATQPLRQQ
;
A
#
# COMPACT_ATOMS: atom_id res chain seq x y z
N MET A 1 -38.10 -68.42 31.67
CA MET A 1 -39.07 -67.40 32.11
C MET A 1 -40.14 -67.30 31.02
N PHE A 2 -41.35 -67.81 31.33
CA PHE A 2 -42.70 -67.53 30.78
C PHE A 2 -42.85 -66.83 29.39
N ARG A 3 -43.79 -67.14 28.48
CA ARG A 3 -44.86 -68.15 28.27
C ARG A 3 -45.53 -67.78 26.91
N ARG A 4 -45.98 -68.78 26.15
CA ARG A 4 -47.16 -68.82 25.22
C ARG A 4 -47.20 -67.92 23.97
N SER A 5 -47.31 -68.48 22.76
CA SER A 5 -48.55 -68.94 22.05
C SER A 5 -49.28 -67.72 21.42
N THR A 6 -49.69 -67.62 20.16
CA THR A 6 -50.24 -68.60 19.18
C THR A 6 -50.43 -67.88 17.83
N ALA A 7 -50.36 -68.62 16.71
CA ALA A 7 -51.09 -68.54 15.41
C ALA A 7 -51.44 -67.14 14.79
N ILE A 8 -51.35 -66.93 13.47
CA ILE A 8 -52.32 -67.37 12.44
C ILE A 8 -51.74 -67.05 11.03
N ALA A 9 -52.13 -67.87 10.05
CA ALA A 9 -51.81 -67.84 8.62
C ALA A 9 -52.59 -66.81 7.78
N HIS A 10 -52.03 -66.41 6.62
CA HIS A 10 -52.64 -66.34 5.27
C HIS A 10 -51.66 -65.56 4.35
N GLU A 11 -51.11 -66.13 3.27
CA GLU A 11 -51.69 -66.46 1.95
C GLU A 11 -51.77 -65.27 0.97
N ARG A 12 -50.95 -65.40 -0.09
CA ARG A 12 -51.07 -64.95 -1.50
C ARG A 12 -51.99 -63.76 -1.84
N SER A 13 -51.48 -62.80 -2.61
CA SER A 13 -51.79 -62.72 -4.06
C SER A 13 -51.26 -61.44 -4.73
N SER A 14 -50.88 -61.66 -5.99
CA SER A 14 -50.56 -60.73 -7.07
C SER A 14 -51.73 -59.84 -7.51
N GLN A 15 -51.44 -58.56 -7.85
CA GLN A 15 -52.25 -57.72 -8.75
C GLN A 15 -51.37 -56.56 -9.27
N GLN A 16 -50.88 -56.60 -10.52
CA GLN A 16 -51.48 -56.04 -11.74
C GLN A 16 -51.62 -54.50 -11.77
N ARG A 17 -50.79 -53.86 -12.61
CA ARG A 17 -50.92 -52.45 -13.08
C ARG A 17 -52.13 -52.29 -14.00
N PRO A 18 -52.72 -51.08 -14.10
CA PRO A 18 -52.83 -50.41 -15.41
C PRO A 18 -52.75 -48.85 -15.29
N PRO A 19 -53.07 -48.04 -16.32
CA PRO A 19 -52.26 -47.72 -17.51
C PRO A 19 -51.91 -46.21 -17.64
N VAL A 20 -50.99 -45.89 -18.55
CA VAL A 20 -50.52 -44.53 -18.89
C VAL A 20 -51.60 -43.78 -19.70
N GLY A 21 -51.97 -42.57 -19.25
CA GLY A 21 -52.80 -41.61 -20.00
C GLY A 21 -51.96 -40.46 -20.59
N PRO A 22 -52.44 -39.77 -21.65
CA PRO A 22 -51.69 -38.71 -22.34
C PRO A 22 -51.92 -37.34 -21.67
N PHE A 23 -50.85 -36.65 -21.30
CA PHE A 23 -50.92 -35.23 -20.88
C PHE A 23 -50.73 -34.31 -22.11
N PRO A 24 -51.58 -33.29 -22.31
CA PRO A 24 -51.38 -32.27 -23.33
C PRO A 24 -50.37 -31.21 -22.88
N ALA A 25 -49.78 -30.56 -23.89
CA ALA A 25 -48.79 -29.51 -23.79
C ALA A 25 -49.29 -28.29 -23.02
N ASP A 26 -48.42 -27.75 -22.17
CA ASP A 26 -48.23 -26.31 -21.94
C ASP A 26 -47.04 -26.14 -20.99
N ASN A 27 -45.95 -25.56 -21.50
CA ASN A 27 -45.08 -24.70 -20.70
C ASN A 27 -44.06 -24.02 -21.62
N GLU A 28 -44.33 -22.74 -21.86
CA GLU A 28 -43.34 -21.73 -22.17
C GLU A 28 -42.21 -21.79 -21.13
N HIS A 29 -41.12 -22.49 -21.46
CA HIS A 29 -39.85 -22.31 -20.77
C HIS A 29 -39.00 -21.33 -21.58
N SER A 30 -39.03 -20.08 -21.11
CA SER A 30 -37.82 -19.29 -20.87
C SER A 30 -36.62 -19.64 -21.76
N ARG A 31 -36.52 -18.92 -22.90
CA ARG A 31 -35.22 -18.68 -23.56
C ARG A 31 -34.39 -17.74 -22.69
N ASP A 32 -33.95 -18.21 -21.52
CA ASP A 32 -32.76 -17.66 -20.87
C ASP A 32 -31.55 -18.24 -21.58
N THR A 33 -31.07 -17.51 -22.58
CA THR A 33 -29.72 -17.70 -23.08
C THR A 33 -28.75 -17.31 -21.97
N ASP A 34 -28.31 -18.29 -21.18
CA ASP A 34 -27.13 -18.25 -20.34
C ASP A 34 -25.89 -17.99 -21.22
N PHE A 35 -25.69 -16.73 -21.61
CA PHE A 35 -24.46 -16.27 -22.24
C PHE A 35 -23.41 -16.01 -21.16
N ASN A 36 -22.80 -17.09 -20.65
CA ASN A 36 -21.55 -16.99 -19.92
C ASN A 36 -20.45 -17.68 -20.75
N PRO A 37 -19.86 -17.00 -21.75
CA PRO A 37 -18.75 -17.59 -22.49
C PRO A 37 -17.57 -17.69 -21.54
N VAL A 38 -17.24 -18.92 -21.12
CA VAL A 38 -15.98 -19.24 -20.45
C VAL A 38 -14.87 -18.64 -21.31
N LEU A 39 -14.24 -17.55 -20.83
CA LEU A 39 -13.15 -16.91 -21.55
C LEU A 39 -12.10 -17.98 -21.88
N SER A 40 -11.64 -18.02 -23.12
CA SER A 40 -10.53 -18.91 -23.49
C SER A 40 -9.35 -18.65 -22.55
N THR A 41 -8.62 -19.68 -22.17
CA THR A 41 -7.52 -19.58 -21.19
C THR A 41 -6.49 -18.51 -21.58
N ARG A 42 -6.33 -18.23 -22.89
CA ARG A 42 -5.49 -17.14 -23.42
C ARG A 42 -6.09 -15.76 -23.13
N ALA A 43 -7.39 -15.56 -23.31
CA ALA A 43 -8.07 -14.30 -23.02
C ALA A 43 -8.02 -13.97 -21.53
N ALA A 44 -8.26 -14.95 -20.65
CA ALA A 44 -8.19 -14.76 -19.20
C ALA A 44 -6.76 -14.37 -18.74
N ARG A 45 -5.72 -15.01 -19.30
CA ARG A 45 -4.31 -14.64 -19.03
C ARG A 45 -3.98 -13.24 -19.53
N PHE A 46 -4.51 -12.82 -20.68
CA PHE A 46 -4.26 -11.49 -21.22
C PHE A 46 -4.93 -10.39 -20.38
N VAL A 47 -6.13 -10.65 -19.85
CA VAL A 47 -6.80 -9.77 -18.87
C VAL A 47 -5.96 -9.66 -17.59
N LEU A 48 -5.48 -10.78 -17.05
CA LEU A 48 -4.64 -10.80 -15.85
C LEU A 48 -3.33 -10.04 -16.04
N GLY A 49 -2.67 -10.23 -17.19
CA GLY A 49 -1.46 -9.51 -17.56
C GLY A 49 -1.71 -8.00 -17.65
N THR A 50 -2.80 -7.59 -18.29
CA THR A 50 -3.16 -6.17 -18.44
C THR A 50 -3.50 -5.51 -17.11
N ALA A 51 -4.33 -6.15 -16.28
CA ALA A 51 -4.70 -5.65 -14.95
C ALA A 51 -3.48 -5.61 -14.02
N SER A 52 -2.66 -6.66 -14.01
CA SER A 52 -1.41 -6.70 -13.22
C SER A 52 -0.41 -5.64 -13.68
N ALA A 53 -0.25 -5.42 -14.99
CA ALA A 53 0.63 -4.37 -15.53
C ALA A 53 0.12 -2.97 -15.19
N THR A 54 -1.19 -2.76 -15.16
CA THR A 54 -1.81 -1.50 -14.71
C THR A 54 -1.51 -1.22 -13.23
N CYS A 55 -1.64 -2.22 -12.36
CA CYS A 55 -1.24 -2.08 -10.95
C CYS A 55 0.29 -1.91 -10.81
N GLY A 56 1.07 -2.62 -11.62
CA GLY A 56 2.53 -2.51 -11.65
C GLY A 56 3.00 -1.11 -12.02
N LEU A 57 2.35 -0.44 -12.98
CA LEU A 57 2.61 0.96 -13.32
C LEU A 57 2.45 1.89 -12.10
N ILE A 58 1.38 1.71 -11.32
CA ILE A 58 1.11 2.52 -10.11
C ILE A 58 2.22 2.33 -9.07
N VAL A 59 2.63 1.08 -8.85
CA VAL A 59 3.70 0.73 -7.91
C VAL A 59 5.04 1.28 -8.38
N LEU A 60 5.35 1.13 -9.67
CA LEU A 60 6.56 1.65 -10.28
C LEU A 60 6.62 3.17 -10.11
N ASP A 61 5.58 3.89 -10.50
CA ASP A 61 5.51 5.36 -10.39
C ASP A 61 5.67 5.86 -8.96
N THR A 62 5.07 5.15 -8.00
CA THR A 62 5.20 5.46 -6.58
C THR A 62 6.65 5.36 -6.10
N ASN A 63 7.36 4.29 -6.47
CA ASN A 63 8.65 3.96 -5.89
C ASN A 63 9.82 4.60 -6.66
N VAL A 64 9.70 4.76 -7.98
CA VAL A 64 10.72 5.37 -8.84
C VAL A 64 11.00 6.82 -8.40
N VAL A 65 9.96 7.55 -8.01
CA VAL A 65 10.09 8.96 -7.60
C VAL A 65 10.97 9.11 -6.36
N ALA A 66 10.95 8.15 -5.43
CA ALA A 66 11.73 8.20 -4.19
C ALA A 66 13.24 8.35 -4.42
N VAL A 67 13.80 7.63 -5.39
CA VAL A 67 15.23 7.71 -5.76
C VAL A 67 15.60 9.06 -6.38
N SER A 68 14.59 9.76 -6.88
CA SER A 68 14.73 10.93 -7.73
C SER A 68 14.44 12.23 -6.99
N LEU A 69 13.92 12.12 -5.76
CA LEU A 69 13.63 13.24 -4.86
C LEU A 69 14.82 14.20 -4.74
N PRO A 70 16.09 13.74 -4.59
CA PRO A 70 17.20 14.67 -4.51
C PRO A 70 17.44 15.48 -5.79
N SER A 71 17.21 14.88 -6.95
CA SER A 71 17.33 15.58 -8.23
C SER A 71 16.18 16.58 -8.45
N ILE A 72 14.98 16.28 -7.96
CA ILE A 72 13.83 17.19 -7.98
C ILE A 72 14.11 18.40 -7.08
N ALA A 73 14.61 18.16 -5.87
CA ALA A 73 15.00 19.20 -4.92
C ALA A 73 16.00 20.19 -5.53
N ARG A 74 17.08 19.64 -6.12
CA ARG A 74 18.11 20.39 -6.85
C ARG A 74 17.54 21.25 -7.97
N SER A 75 16.59 20.73 -8.73
CA SER A 75 16.07 21.41 -9.91
C SER A 75 15.13 22.56 -9.60
N PHE A 76 14.41 22.49 -8.48
CA PHE A 76 13.48 23.55 -8.05
C PHE A 76 14.08 24.45 -6.96
N HIS A 77 15.26 24.14 -6.45
CA HIS A 77 15.89 24.83 -5.31
C HIS A 77 14.98 24.91 -4.09
N VAL A 78 14.24 23.83 -3.84
CA VAL A 78 13.26 23.75 -2.74
C VAL A 78 13.75 22.86 -1.61
N GLY A 79 13.14 23.04 -0.45
CA GLY A 79 13.48 22.32 0.75
C GLY A 79 13.02 20.86 0.77
N PHE A 80 13.47 20.12 1.78
CA PHE A 80 13.05 18.73 2.01
C PHE A 80 11.53 18.58 2.16
N ALA A 81 10.88 19.49 2.87
CA ALA A 81 9.43 19.46 3.08
C ALA A 81 8.64 19.56 1.76
N ASP A 82 9.06 20.44 0.84
CA ASP A 82 8.41 20.59 -0.47
C ASP A 82 8.58 19.35 -1.36
N VAL A 83 9.72 18.68 -1.22
CA VAL A 83 10.05 17.46 -1.96
C VAL A 83 9.30 16.26 -1.39
N GLU A 84 9.12 16.20 -0.07
CA GLU A 84 8.29 15.19 0.59
C GLU A 84 6.83 15.28 0.12
N TRP A 85 6.34 16.50 -0.13
CA TRP A 85 5.02 16.72 -0.72
C TRP A 85 4.83 16.09 -2.10
N VAL A 86 5.90 15.85 -2.88
CA VAL A 86 5.81 15.20 -4.21
C VAL A 86 5.30 13.75 -4.09
N VAL A 87 5.73 13.05 -3.03
CA VAL A 87 5.26 11.68 -2.73
C VAL A 87 3.92 11.76 -2.01
N SER A 88 3.82 12.64 -1.02
CA SER A 88 2.66 12.73 -0.14
C SER A 88 1.40 13.22 -0.86
N ALA A 89 1.47 14.22 -1.74
CA ALA A 89 0.31 14.75 -2.47
C ALA A 89 -0.36 13.67 -3.33
N TYR A 90 0.45 12.86 -4.01
CA TYR A 90 -0.03 11.70 -4.76
C TYR A 90 -0.73 10.71 -3.85
N MET A 91 -0.08 10.34 -2.74
CA MET A 91 -0.60 9.30 -1.88
C MET A 91 -1.83 9.71 -1.09
N VAL A 92 -1.93 10.98 -0.68
CA VAL A 92 -3.12 11.57 -0.06
C VAL A 92 -4.30 11.43 -0.99
N ALA A 93 -4.18 11.95 -2.22
CA ALA A 93 -5.25 11.88 -3.19
C ALA A 93 -5.61 10.43 -3.54
N PHE A 94 -4.58 9.58 -3.70
CA PHE A 94 -4.75 8.17 -3.97
C PHE A 94 -5.52 7.44 -2.86
N ALA A 95 -5.10 7.58 -1.59
CA ALA A 95 -5.73 6.92 -0.45
C ALA A 95 -7.15 7.44 -0.20
N SER A 96 -7.36 8.75 -0.30
CA SER A 96 -8.66 9.40 -0.08
C SER A 96 -9.69 9.05 -1.16
N CYS A 97 -9.26 8.88 -2.41
CA CYS A 97 -10.17 8.55 -3.52
C CYS A 97 -10.34 7.04 -3.74
N LEU A 98 -9.50 6.18 -3.15
CA LEU A 98 -9.49 4.74 -3.40
C LEU A 98 -10.84 4.08 -3.14
N LEU A 99 -11.44 4.36 -2.00
CA LEU A 99 -12.67 3.70 -1.60
C LEU A 99 -13.88 4.18 -2.43
N ALA A 100 -13.91 5.49 -2.73
CA ALA A 100 -14.90 6.08 -3.63
C ALA A 100 -14.80 5.49 -5.05
N ALA A 101 -13.57 5.36 -5.57
CA ALA A 101 -13.31 4.82 -6.90
C ALA A 101 -13.80 3.37 -7.06
N GLY A 102 -13.68 2.54 -6.01
CA GLY A 102 -14.22 1.18 -6.00
C GLY A 102 -15.74 1.13 -6.22
N GLY A 103 -16.49 1.96 -5.50
CA GLY A 103 -17.95 2.06 -5.68
C GLY A 103 -18.34 2.55 -7.07
N ILE A 104 -17.59 3.51 -7.63
CA ILE A 104 -17.81 4.02 -9.00
C ILE A 104 -17.51 2.90 -10.02
N ALA A 105 -16.46 2.11 -9.83
CA ALA A 105 -16.06 1.03 -10.74
C ALA A 105 -17.16 -0.02 -10.91
N ASP A 106 -17.79 -0.40 -9.80
CA ASP A 106 -18.84 -1.41 -9.79
C ASP A 106 -20.12 -0.96 -10.47
N ARG A 107 -20.44 0.35 -10.42
CA ARG A 107 -21.67 0.92 -11.00
C ARG A 107 -21.51 1.35 -12.47
N PHE A 108 -20.49 2.15 -12.76
CA PHE A 108 -20.31 2.75 -14.09
C PHE A 108 -19.67 1.79 -15.11
N GLY A 109 -19.03 0.72 -14.61
CA GLY A 109 -18.32 -0.25 -15.41
C GLY A 109 -16.82 -0.15 -15.21
N ARG A 110 -16.20 -1.32 -15.02
CA ARG A 110 -14.79 -1.42 -14.65
C ARG A 110 -13.87 -1.05 -15.79
N LYS A 111 -14.24 -1.38 -17.04
CA LYS A 111 -13.42 -1.04 -18.22
C LYS A 111 -13.40 0.48 -18.44
N LYS A 112 -14.56 1.12 -18.41
CA LYS A 112 -14.69 2.59 -18.50
C LYS A 112 -13.87 3.28 -17.43
N LEU A 113 -13.99 2.86 -16.17
CA LEU A 113 -13.23 3.49 -15.09
C LEU A 113 -11.73 3.35 -15.29
N MET A 114 -11.26 2.18 -15.73
CA MET A 114 -9.83 1.96 -16.00
C MET A 114 -9.31 2.81 -17.16
N MET A 115 -10.10 3.00 -18.22
CA MET A 115 -9.74 3.90 -19.33
C MET A 115 -9.70 5.37 -18.91
N ILE A 116 -10.68 5.83 -18.12
CA ILE A 116 -10.69 7.20 -17.58
C ILE A 116 -9.49 7.39 -16.63
N GLY A 117 -9.26 6.44 -15.74
CA GLY A 117 -8.11 6.43 -14.83
C GLY A 117 -6.78 6.51 -15.58
N LEU A 118 -6.64 5.78 -16.70
CA LEU A 118 -5.44 5.81 -17.56
C LEU A 118 -5.28 7.18 -18.22
N GLY A 119 -6.37 7.78 -18.71
CA GLY A 119 -6.37 9.13 -19.26
C GLY A 119 -5.94 10.17 -18.25
N VAL A 120 -6.54 10.16 -17.05
CA VAL A 120 -6.19 11.08 -15.95
C VAL A 120 -4.73 10.88 -15.53
N PHE A 121 -4.29 9.63 -15.35
CA PHE A 121 -2.92 9.31 -14.95
C PHE A 121 -1.91 9.77 -16.01
N CYS A 122 -2.22 9.56 -17.30
CA CYS A 122 -1.37 9.96 -18.43
C CYS A 122 -1.24 11.48 -18.52
N LEU A 123 -2.36 12.22 -18.53
CA LEU A 123 -2.38 13.69 -18.58
C LEU A 123 -1.70 14.31 -17.36
N ALA A 124 -1.96 13.78 -16.17
CA ALA A 124 -1.30 14.24 -14.96
C ALA A 124 0.20 13.92 -14.97
N SER A 125 0.62 12.81 -15.58
CA SER A 125 2.04 12.49 -15.76
C SER A 125 2.73 13.43 -16.75
N LEU A 126 2.05 13.85 -17.82
CA LEU A 126 2.53 14.91 -18.70
C LEU A 126 2.72 16.22 -17.90
N GLY A 127 1.73 16.58 -17.07
CA GLY A 127 1.82 17.73 -16.17
C GLY A 127 3.02 17.65 -15.22
N CYS A 128 3.28 16.48 -14.62
CA CYS A 128 4.45 16.27 -13.76
C CYS A 128 5.77 16.45 -14.52
N GLY A 129 5.87 15.92 -15.75
CA GLY A 129 7.08 16.05 -16.59
C GLY A 129 7.32 17.47 -17.13
N LEU A 130 6.26 18.27 -17.27
CA LEU A 130 6.30 19.66 -17.71
C LEU A 130 6.26 20.67 -16.57
N ALA A 131 6.29 20.24 -15.31
CA ALA A 131 6.10 21.10 -14.16
C ALA A 131 7.14 22.24 -14.09
N PRO A 132 6.71 23.51 -14.05
CA PRO A 132 7.61 24.66 -13.92
C PRO A 132 7.98 24.95 -12.46
N THR A 133 7.16 24.51 -11.50
CA THR A 133 7.35 24.76 -10.06
C THR A 133 7.02 23.51 -9.23
N ALA A 134 7.56 23.44 -8.01
CA ALA A 134 7.27 22.36 -7.06
C ALA A 134 5.78 22.27 -6.71
N LEU A 135 5.10 23.41 -6.55
CA LEU A 135 3.65 23.44 -6.29
C LEU A 135 2.85 22.85 -7.46
N PHE A 136 3.19 23.21 -8.71
CA PHE A 136 2.54 22.64 -9.88
C PHE A 136 2.78 21.13 -9.97
N LEU A 137 4.00 20.67 -9.68
CA LEU A 137 4.31 19.24 -9.59
C LEU A 137 3.42 18.56 -8.54
N ASN A 138 3.29 19.13 -7.34
CA ASN A 138 2.46 18.57 -6.26
C ASN A 138 0.98 18.49 -6.64
N LEU A 139 0.43 19.51 -7.29
CA LEU A 139 -0.95 19.50 -7.80
C LEU A 139 -1.13 18.44 -8.90
N ALA A 140 -0.21 18.35 -9.85
CA ALA A 140 -0.24 17.32 -10.88
C ALA A 140 -0.14 15.91 -10.27
N ARG A 141 0.70 15.73 -9.24
CA ARG A 141 0.82 14.48 -8.47
C ARG A 141 -0.48 14.13 -7.74
N ALA A 142 -1.16 15.09 -7.15
CA ALA A 142 -2.47 14.87 -6.53
C ALA A 142 -3.50 14.37 -7.56
N VAL A 143 -3.62 15.04 -8.71
CA VAL A 143 -4.51 14.60 -9.81
C VAL A 143 -4.13 13.20 -10.30
N LYS A 144 -2.82 12.91 -10.40
CA LYS A 144 -2.31 11.58 -10.77
C LYS A 144 -2.70 10.51 -9.77
N GLY A 145 -2.72 10.83 -8.47
CA GLY A 145 -3.19 9.95 -7.39
C GLY A 145 -4.66 9.58 -7.54
N VAL A 146 -5.52 10.53 -7.95
CA VAL A 146 -6.93 10.26 -8.27
C VAL A 146 -7.04 9.23 -9.40
N GLY A 147 -6.32 9.44 -10.51
CA GLY A 147 -6.27 8.49 -11.62
C GLY A 147 -5.77 7.11 -11.21
N ALA A 148 -4.72 7.04 -10.40
CA ALA A 148 -4.19 5.78 -9.88
C ALA A 148 -5.20 5.03 -9.01
N SER A 149 -6.00 5.73 -8.21
CA SER A 149 -7.02 5.11 -7.34
C SER A 149 -8.12 4.41 -8.17
N MET A 150 -8.53 5.04 -9.28
CA MET A 150 -9.45 4.48 -10.28
C MET A 150 -8.87 3.23 -10.95
N LEU A 151 -7.59 3.30 -11.31
CA LEU A 151 -6.88 2.19 -11.94
C LEU A 151 -6.76 0.98 -11.01
N LEU A 152 -6.31 1.18 -9.78
CA LEU A 152 -6.11 0.08 -8.85
C LEU A 152 -7.44 -0.62 -8.55
N THR A 153 -8.46 0.14 -8.18
CA THR A 153 -9.78 -0.45 -7.83
C THR A 153 -10.43 -1.16 -9.00
N ALA A 154 -10.42 -0.57 -10.20
CA ALA A 154 -10.95 -1.22 -11.39
C ALA A 154 -10.16 -2.49 -11.74
N ALA A 155 -8.83 -2.47 -11.68
CA ALA A 155 -7.99 -3.62 -12.00
C ALA A 155 -8.23 -4.79 -11.04
N LEU A 156 -8.29 -4.54 -9.73
CA LEU A 156 -8.59 -5.56 -8.73
C LEU A 156 -9.98 -6.17 -8.95
N ALA A 157 -10.98 -5.34 -9.27
CA ALA A 157 -12.34 -5.79 -9.52
C ALA A 157 -12.44 -6.60 -10.84
N VAL A 158 -11.71 -6.23 -11.89
CA VAL A 158 -11.61 -7.01 -13.14
C VAL A 158 -11.02 -8.39 -12.86
N ILE A 159 -9.93 -8.48 -12.10
CA ILE A 159 -9.33 -9.78 -11.72
C ILE A 159 -10.34 -10.62 -10.93
N ALA A 160 -10.99 -10.03 -9.92
CA ALA A 160 -11.95 -10.73 -9.07
C ALA A 160 -13.16 -11.29 -9.83
N ASN A 161 -13.60 -10.63 -10.90
CA ASN A 161 -14.74 -11.09 -11.71
C ASN A 161 -14.36 -12.00 -12.87
N THR A 162 -13.15 -11.87 -13.39
CA THR A 162 -12.66 -12.74 -14.47
C THR A 162 -12.34 -14.13 -13.94
N PHE A 163 -11.85 -14.24 -12.71
CA PHE A 163 -11.45 -15.51 -12.09
C PHE A 163 -12.44 -15.92 -10.99
N GLN A 164 -13.23 -16.96 -11.28
CA GLN A 164 -14.19 -17.53 -10.32
C GLN A 164 -13.52 -18.06 -9.05
N GLU A 165 -14.30 -18.17 -7.97
CA GLU A 165 -13.82 -18.60 -6.66
C GLU A 165 -13.13 -19.98 -6.72
N GLY A 166 -12.07 -20.15 -5.93
CA GLY A 166 -11.29 -21.40 -5.89
C GLY A 166 -9.85 -21.27 -6.42
N PRO A 167 -9.24 -22.36 -6.91
CA PRO A 167 -7.81 -22.42 -7.25
C PRO A 167 -7.38 -21.43 -8.35
N SER A 168 -8.27 -21.11 -9.29
CA SER A 168 -8.02 -20.17 -10.39
C SER A 168 -7.82 -18.73 -9.88
N ARG A 169 -8.69 -18.26 -8.98
CA ARG A 169 -8.56 -16.94 -8.33
C ARG A 169 -7.32 -16.85 -7.46
N ALA A 170 -7.00 -17.90 -6.70
CA ALA A 170 -5.78 -17.93 -5.90
C ALA A 170 -4.51 -17.82 -6.76
N ARG A 171 -4.44 -18.51 -7.90
CA ARG A 171 -3.33 -18.39 -8.86
C ARG A 171 -3.26 -16.99 -9.48
N ALA A 172 -4.40 -16.40 -9.81
CA ALA A 172 -4.44 -15.04 -10.36
C ALA A 172 -3.90 -14.00 -9.36
N TRP A 173 -4.30 -14.08 -8.10
CA TRP A 173 -3.75 -13.23 -7.03
C TRP A 173 -2.27 -13.47 -6.77
N ALA A 174 -1.78 -14.70 -6.91
CA ALA A 174 -0.36 -15.00 -6.81
C ALA A 174 0.45 -14.33 -7.93
N VAL A 175 -0.03 -14.41 -9.19
CA VAL A 175 0.60 -13.73 -10.33
C VAL A 175 0.56 -12.21 -10.15
N TRP A 176 -0.58 -11.66 -9.75
CA TRP A 176 -0.70 -10.23 -9.45
C TRP A 176 0.30 -9.81 -8.36
N GLY A 177 0.37 -10.53 -7.24
CA GLY A 177 1.30 -10.25 -6.16
C GLY A 177 2.77 -10.32 -6.60
N MET A 178 3.11 -11.27 -7.47
CA MET A 178 4.44 -11.38 -8.07
C MET A 178 4.76 -10.16 -8.95
N CYS A 179 3.83 -9.72 -9.80
CA CYS A 179 4.00 -8.51 -10.61
C CYS A 179 4.21 -7.27 -9.72
N MET A 180 3.44 -7.13 -8.64
CA MET A 180 3.56 -6.02 -7.69
C MET A 180 4.91 -6.06 -6.94
N GLY A 181 5.34 -7.23 -6.49
CA GLY A 181 6.64 -7.42 -5.86
C GLY A 181 7.79 -7.07 -6.81
N LEU A 182 7.73 -7.55 -8.07
CA LEU A 182 8.73 -7.24 -9.09
C LEU A 182 8.76 -5.74 -9.41
N ALA A 183 7.61 -5.10 -9.60
CA ALA A 183 7.53 -3.66 -9.85
C ALA A 183 8.11 -2.85 -8.69
N THR A 184 7.84 -3.27 -7.45
CA THR A 184 8.40 -2.66 -6.24
C THR A 184 9.93 -2.78 -6.23
N THR A 185 10.45 -3.98 -6.47
CA THR A 185 11.89 -4.29 -6.48
C THR A 185 12.66 -3.57 -7.59
N VAL A 186 12.09 -3.50 -8.80
CA VAL A 186 12.77 -2.94 -9.98
C VAL A 186 12.71 -1.41 -10.00
N ALA A 187 11.73 -0.81 -9.31
CA ALA A 187 11.50 0.63 -9.32
C ALA A 187 12.73 1.48 -8.93
N PRO A 188 13.48 1.19 -7.84
CA PRO A 188 14.64 2.01 -7.49
C PRO A 188 15.74 1.99 -8.54
N LEU A 189 15.99 0.83 -9.15
CA LEU A 189 16.99 0.67 -10.20
C LEU A 189 16.59 1.47 -11.46
N VAL A 190 15.34 1.30 -11.92
CA VAL A 190 14.82 2.02 -13.07
C VAL A 190 14.83 3.53 -12.81
N GLY A 191 14.45 3.96 -11.60
CA GLY A 191 14.49 5.36 -11.21
C GLY A 191 15.88 5.95 -11.15
N GLY A 192 16.86 5.20 -10.63
CA GLY A 192 18.25 5.61 -10.62
C GLY A 192 18.80 5.83 -12.03
N VAL A 193 18.56 4.88 -12.94
CA VAL A 193 19.01 4.95 -14.34
C VAL A 193 18.39 6.15 -15.06
N ILE A 194 17.05 6.29 -14.97
CA ILE A 194 16.34 7.39 -15.64
C ILE A 194 16.81 8.73 -15.08
N THR A 195 16.88 8.88 -13.75
CA THR A 195 17.27 10.14 -13.11
C THR A 195 18.68 10.56 -13.47
N GLN A 196 19.62 9.60 -13.48
CA GLN A 196 21.03 9.90 -13.70
C GLN A 196 21.31 10.24 -15.18
N TRP A 197 20.62 9.64 -16.14
CA TRP A 197 20.96 9.76 -17.56
C TRP A 197 20.00 10.65 -18.37
N LEU A 198 18.70 10.53 -18.11
CA LEU A 198 17.65 11.27 -18.82
C LEU A 198 17.17 12.48 -18.00
N GLY A 199 17.34 12.45 -16.68
CA GLY A 199 16.84 13.44 -15.74
C GLY A 199 15.49 13.06 -15.13
N TRP A 200 15.17 13.65 -13.99
CA TRP A 200 13.99 13.27 -13.19
C TRP A 200 12.65 13.46 -13.92
N ARG A 201 12.56 14.40 -14.88
CA ARG A 201 11.31 14.67 -15.62
C ARG A 201 10.87 13.45 -16.45
N TRP A 202 11.84 12.67 -16.94
CA TRP A 202 11.57 11.50 -17.78
C TRP A 202 10.92 10.34 -17.04
N ILE A 203 11.02 10.29 -15.70
CA ILE A 203 10.26 9.35 -14.88
C ILE A 203 8.77 9.50 -15.12
N PHE A 204 8.31 10.74 -15.28
CA PHE A 204 6.92 11.04 -15.53
C PHE A 204 6.59 10.89 -17.02
N LEU A 205 7.46 11.34 -17.91
CA LEU A 205 7.20 11.28 -19.36
C LEU A 205 7.20 9.85 -19.91
N LEU A 206 8.00 8.92 -19.35
CA LEU A 206 8.00 7.50 -19.73
C LEU A 206 6.68 6.80 -19.42
N ASN A 207 5.86 7.34 -18.53
CA ASN A 207 4.53 6.80 -18.31
C ASN A 207 3.59 7.03 -19.49
N LEU A 208 3.82 8.03 -20.35
CA LEU A 208 2.96 8.34 -21.49
C LEU A 208 2.88 7.19 -22.51
N PRO A 209 4.00 6.64 -23.03
CA PRO A 209 3.94 5.48 -23.92
C PRO A 209 3.38 4.25 -23.20
N VAL A 210 3.74 4.04 -21.93
CA VAL A 210 3.24 2.89 -21.14
C VAL A 210 1.72 2.97 -20.94
N CYS A 211 1.18 4.14 -20.59
CA CYS A 211 -0.26 4.39 -20.48
C CYS A 211 -0.98 4.17 -21.80
N SER A 212 -0.37 4.57 -22.92
CA SER A 212 -0.95 4.38 -24.26
C SER A 212 -1.05 2.90 -24.63
N VAL A 213 0.03 2.14 -24.39
CA VAL A 213 0.05 0.68 -24.59
C VAL A 213 -0.96 0.00 -23.66
N LEU A 214 -1.01 0.38 -22.39
CA LEU A 214 -1.99 -0.16 -21.44
C LEU A 214 -3.42 0.19 -21.86
N ALA A 215 -3.70 1.41 -22.31
CA ALA A 215 -5.02 1.81 -22.79
C ALA A 215 -5.47 0.95 -23.97
N TRP A 216 -4.55 0.68 -24.91
CA TRP A 216 -4.80 -0.26 -26.00
C TRP A 216 -5.06 -1.69 -25.50
N CYS A 217 -4.22 -2.20 -24.59
CA CYS A 217 -4.40 -3.52 -23.97
C CYS A 217 -5.73 -3.63 -23.23
N VAL A 218 -6.13 -2.61 -22.45
CA VAL A 218 -7.41 -2.54 -21.73
C VAL A 218 -8.58 -2.53 -22.69
N HIS A 219 -8.49 -1.71 -23.74
CA HIS A 219 -9.51 -1.63 -24.76
C HIS A 219 -9.75 -2.98 -25.45
N ARG A 220 -8.68 -3.74 -25.71
CA ARG A 220 -8.73 -5.02 -26.44
C ARG A 220 -9.01 -6.25 -25.56
N SER A 221 -8.48 -6.28 -24.34
CA SER A 221 -8.55 -7.45 -23.45
C SER A 221 -9.76 -7.45 -22.53
N ILE A 222 -10.14 -6.28 -22.00
CA ILE A 222 -11.15 -6.19 -20.95
C ILE A 222 -12.51 -5.95 -21.60
N ARG A 223 -13.46 -6.81 -21.30
CA ARG A 223 -14.87 -6.62 -21.64
C ARG A 223 -15.51 -5.74 -20.57
N GLU A 224 -16.49 -4.93 -20.96
CA GLU A 224 -17.20 -4.13 -19.98
C GLU A 224 -17.92 -5.06 -19.00
N SER A 225 -17.70 -4.83 -17.71
CA SER A 225 -18.31 -5.59 -16.64
C SER A 225 -18.74 -4.60 -15.57
N ARG A 226 -20.02 -4.68 -15.21
CA ARG A 226 -20.65 -3.88 -14.16
C ARG A 226 -21.41 -4.83 -13.24
N ASN A 227 -21.48 -4.51 -11.97
CA ASN A 227 -22.33 -5.25 -11.05
C ASN A 227 -23.76 -4.67 -11.15
N SER A 228 -24.68 -5.39 -11.81
CA SER A 228 -26.07 -4.96 -11.98
C SER A 228 -26.84 -4.89 -10.66
N GLN A 229 -26.36 -5.58 -9.62
CA GLN A 229 -26.87 -5.51 -8.26
C GLN A 229 -26.03 -4.62 -7.34
N ALA A 230 -25.12 -3.79 -7.89
CA ALA A 230 -24.35 -2.85 -7.09
C ALA A 230 -25.30 -1.94 -6.31
N ARG A 231 -25.26 -2.04 -4.97
CA ARG A 231 -26.02 -1.16 -4.07
C ARG A 231 -25.60 0.29 -4.28
N ALA A 232 -26.49 1.22 -3.91
CA ALA A 232 -26.23 2.65 -4.03
C ALA A 232 -24.88 3.02 -3.36
N ILE A 233 -24.05 3.78 -4.08
CA ILE A 233 -22.74 4.23 -3.59
C ILE A 233 -22.99 5.14 -2.39
N ASP A 234 -22.32 4.85 -1.26
CA ASP A 234 -22.25 5.80 -0.15
C ASP A 234 -21.26 6.92 -0.49
N VAL A 235 -21.71 7.84 -1.34
CA VAL A 235 -20.93 8.99 -1.78
C VAL A 235 -20.56 9.87 -0.59
N MET A 236 -21.49 10.03 0.36
CA MET A 236 -21.27 10.88 1.53
C MET A 236 -20.25 10.26 2.49
N GLY A 237 -20.37 8.97 2.80
CA GLY A 237 -19.39 8.27 3.63
C GLY A 237 -18.01 8.23 2.97
N SER A 238 -17.95 8.00 1.66
CA SER A 238 -16.69 8.04 0.90
C SER A 238 -16.04 9.43 0.94
N LEU A 239 -16.81 10.51 0.78
CA LEU A 239 -16.31 11.88 0.85
C LEU A 239 -15.84 12.25 2.26
N LEU A 240 -16.62 11.91 3.30
CA LEU A 240 -16.25 12.18 4.68
C LEU A 240 -14.98 11.42 5.09
N PHE A 241 -14.89 10.14 4.73
CA PHE A 241 -13.72 9.33 5.01
C PHE A 241 -12.48 9.83 4.24
N GLY A 242 -12.63 10.10 2.94
CA GLY A 242 -11.56 10.64 2.11
C GLY A 242 -11.07 12.01 2.59
N ALA A 243 -11.99 12.90 2.97
CA ALA A 243 -11.67 14.22 3.51
C ALA A 243 -11.01 14.12 4.89
N SER A 244 -11.49 13.23 5.77
CA SER A 244 -10.84 12.97 7.07
C SER A 244 -9.41 12.49 6.90
N LEU A 245 -9.18 11.50 6.02
CA LEU A 245 -7.84 11.02 5.70
C LEU A 245 -6.94 12.12 5.12
N ALA A 246 -7.45 12.89 4.16
CA ALA A 246 -6.68 13.96 3.53
C ALA A 246 -6.27 15.02 4.55
N LEU A 247 -7.20 15.42 5.42
CA LEU A 247 -6.96 16.43 6.43
C LEU A 247 -6.01 15.93 7.53
N GLY A 248 -6.15 14.67 7.95
CA GLY A 248 -5.26 14.06 8.94
C GLY A 248 -3.83 13.92 8.42
N ILE A 249 -3.66 13.50 7.17
CA ILE A 249 -2.34 13.46 6.53
C ILE A 249 -1.77 14.87 6.36
N TRP A 250 -2.57 15.83 5.90
CA TRP A 250 -2.12 17.21 5.77
C TRP A 250 -1.71 17.81 7.12
N ALA A 251 -2.43 17.50 8.20
CA ALA A 251 -2.04 17.88 9.55
C ALA A 251 -0.65 17.35 9.90
N LEU A 252 -0.40 16.06 9.64
CA LEU A 252 0.88 15.40 9.93
C LEU A 252 2.05 16.01 9.16
N ILE A 253 1.90 16.22 7.86
CA ILE A 253 2.97 16.79 7.03
C ILE A 253 3.22 18.25 7.41
N GLY A 254 2.14 19.01 7.63
CA GLY A 254 2.21 20.42 8.06
C GLY A 254 2.85 20.62 9.43
N THR A 255 3.04 19.57 10.24
CA THR A 255 3.78 19.69 11.52
C THR A 255 5.23 20.14 11.32
N GLN A 256 5.83 19.83 10.17
CA GLN A 256 7.22 20.20 9.88
C GLN A 256 7.36 21.71 9.60
N THR A 257 6.38 22.32 8.94
CA THR A 257 6.39 23.76 8.61
C THR A 257 5.78 24.60 9.73
N ASP A 258 4.63 24.18 10.24
CA ASP A 258 3.82 24.98 11.14
C ASP A 258 4.14 24.64 12.60
N GLY A 259 4.81 23.52 12.88
CA GLY A 259 5.06 23.02 14.23
C GLY A 259 3.89 22.23 14.83
N TRP A 260 4.20 21.42 15.84
CA TRP A 260 3.22 20.54 16.51
C TRP A 260 2.17 21.30 17.33
N GLN A 261 2.54 22.42 17.94
CA GLN A 261 1.64 23.20 18.82
C GLN A 261 0.97 24.39 18.13
N SER A 262 1.08 24.51 16.82
CA SER A 262 0.48 25.64 16.12
C SER A 262 -1.03 25.47 15.95
N LEU A 263 -1.70 26.62 15.88
CA LEU A 263 -3.14 26.69 15.66
C LEU A 263 -3.56 25.99 14.34
N PRO A 264 -2.86 26.16 13.20
CA PRO A 264 -3.20 25.46 11.95
C PRO A 264 -3.12 23.93 12.09
N THR A 265 -2.05 23.41 12.70
CA THR A 265 -1.87 21.97 12.93
C THR A 265 -3.00 21.41 13.79
N THR A 266 -3.30 22.09 14.90
CA THR A 266 -4.36 21.68 15.84
C THR A 266 -5.73 21.72 15.17
N ALA A 267 -6.02 22.76 14.38
CA ALA A 267 -7.27 22.89 13.64
C ALA A 267 -7.45 21.77 12.60
N ARG A 268 -6.39 21.39 11.88
CA ARG A 268 -6.43 20.27 10.93
C ARG A 268 -6.68 18.93 11.63
N PHE A 269 -6.03 18.65 12.76
CA PHE A 269 -6.29 17.44 13.56
C PHE A 269 -7.72 17.43 14.15
N ALA A 270 -8.20 18.56 14.65
CA ALA A 270 -9.55 18.69 15.16
C ALA A 270 -10.58 18.45 14.03
N GLY A 271 -10.38 19.03 12.85
CA GLY A 271 -11.21 18.81 11.68
C GLY A 271 -11.19 17.36 11.19
N CYS A 272 -10.01 16.71 11.16
CA CYS A 272 -9.86 15.30 10.82
C CYS A 272 -10.70 14.42 11.77
N THR A 273 -10.59 14.68 13.07
CA THR A 273 -11.32 13.97 14.13
C THR A 273 -12.82 14.20 14.01
N ALA A 274 -13.25 15.45 13.77
CA ALA A 274 -14.66 15.79 13.57
C ALA A 274 -15.25 15.07 12.35
N LEU A 275 -14.57 15.10 11.20
CA LEU A 275 -15.00 14.40 9.98
C LEU A 275 -15.07 12.88 10.20
N LEU A 276 -14.11 12.30 10.92
CA LEU A 276 -14.12 10.87 11.25
C LEU A 276 -15.30 10.52 12.16
N ILE A 277 -15.60 11.34 13.17
CA ILE A 277 -16.75 11.13 14.06
C ILE A 277 -18.06 11.21 13.26
N VAL A 278 -18.19 12.19 12.37
CA VAL A 278 -19.37 12.33 11.50
C VAL A 278 -19.51 11.12 10.58
N PHE A 279 -18.40 10.66 9.97
CA PHE A 279 -18.36 9.44 9.18
C PHE A 279 -18.86 8.22 9.98
N LEU A 280 -18.29 7.97 11.16
CA LEU A 280 -18.68 6.82 12.00
C LEU A 280 -20.14 6.88 12.44
N LYS A 281 -20.68 8.07 12.74
CA LYS A 281 -22.09 8.26 13.08
C LYS A 281 -23.00 8.00 11.89
N LEU A 282 -22.63 8.50 10.71
CA LEU A 282 -23.39 8.28 9.47
C LEU A 282 -23.43 6.79 9.13
N GLU A 283 -22.28 6.13 9.23
CA GLU A 283 -22.11 4.73 8.87
C GLU A 283 -22.87 3.78 9.80
N LYS A 284 -22.90 4.10 11.09
CA LYS A 284 -23.66 3.32 12.09
C LYS A 284 -25.18 3.32 11.82
N ASN A 285 -25.70 4.40 11.22
CA ASN A 285 -27.14 4.59 11.00
C ASN A 285 -27.59 4.22 9.57
N ARG A 286 -26.67 3.87 8.68
CA ARG A 286 -26.97 3.52 7.28
C ARG A 286 -27.20 2.02 7.11
N THR A 287 -28.30 1.66 6.48
CA THR A 287 -28.59 0.27 6.03
C THR A 287 -27.61 -0.24 4.95
N HIS A 288 -26.84 0.67 4.34
CA HIS A 288 -25.85 0.41 3.30
C HIS A 288 -24.49 0.98 3.67
N ALA A 289 -24.02 0.68 4.88
CA ALA A 289 -22.66 1.00 5.31
C ALA A 289 -21.61 0.40 4.36
N MET A 290 -20.63 1.21 4.00
CA MET A 290 -19.44 0.87 3.24
C MET A 290 -18.49 -0.05 4.02
N ILE A 291 -18.40 0.14 5.34
CA ILE A 291 -17.58 -0.65 6.28
C ILE A 291 -18.49 -1.27 7.34
N ASP A 292 -18.45 -2.60 7.45
CA ASP A 292 -19.06 -3.27 8.59
C ASP A 292 -18.18 -3.11 9.84
N LEU A 293 -18.52 -2.13 10.68
CA LEU A 293 -17.82 -1.83 11.93
C LEU A 293 -17.83 -3.01 12.92
N GLN A 294 -18.73 -3.98 12.77
CA GLN A 294 -18.76 -5.16 13.64
C GLN A 294 -17.52 -6.05 13.46
N LEU A 295 -16.85 -5.99 12.31
CA LEU A 295 -15.61 -6.73 12.05
C LEU A 295 -14.48 -6.30 12.99
N PHE A 296 -14.42 -5.01 13.36
CA PHE A 296 -13.42 -4.50 14.31
C PHE A 296 -13.63 -4.99 15.75
N ARG A 297 -14.75 -5.66 16.06
CA ARG A 297 -14.93 -6.37 17.33
C ARG A 297 -14.19 -7.71 17.36
N GLN A 298 -13.83 -8.25 16.20
CA GLN A 298 -13.12 -9.52 16.10
C GLN A 298 -11.61 -9.30 16.25
N ALA A 299 -11.03 -9.85 17.32
CA ALA A 299 -9.59 -9.71 17.60
C ALA A 299 -8.70 -10.18 16.43
N ARG A 300 -9.12 -11.21 15.69
CA ARG A 300 -8.40 -11.72 14.51
C ARG A 300 -8.38 -10.72 13.36
N PHE A 301 -9.50 -10.05 13.11
CA PHE A 301 -9.60 -9.02 12.07
C PHE A 301 -8.73 -7.81 12.43
N VAL A 302 -8.82 -7.32 13.69
CA VAL A 302 -7.98 -6.23 14.18
C VAL A 302 -6.50 -6.57 14.08
N ALA A 303 -6.10 -7.79 14.48
CA ALA A 303 -4.72 -8.24 14.37
C ALA A 303 -4.22 -8.24 12.92
N ALA A 304 -5.04 -8.69 11.97
CA ALA A 304 -4.68 -8.70 10.54
C ALA A 304 -4.56 -7.29 9.95
N VAL A 305 -5.49 -6.38 10.27
CA VAL A 305 -5.44 -4.96 9.86
C VAL A 305 -4.23 -4.25 10.48
N LEU A 306 -3.97 -4.47 11.77
CA LEU A 306 -2.83 -3.88 12.46
C LEU A 306 -1.49 -4.42 11.90
N SER A 307 -1.45 -5.69 11.51
CA SER A 307 -0.26 -6.26 10.85
C SER A 307 -0.03 -5.65 9.46
N MET A 308 -1.10 -5.39 8.70
CA MET A 308 -0.99 -4.66 7.43
C MET A 308 -0.48 -3.24 7.64
N PHE A 309 -0.98 -2.55 8.68
CA PHE A 309 -0.48 -1.24 9.07
C PHE A 309 1.02 -1.28 9.42
N GLY A 310 1.45 -2.18 10.32
CA GLY A 310 2.84 -2.32 10.73
C GLY A 310 3.79 -2.68 9.59
N TYR A 311 3.38 -3.60 8.71
CA TYR A 311 4.11 -3.93 7.48
C TYR A 311 4.33 -2.69 6.60
N ALA A 312 3.25 -1.95 6.32
CA ALA A 312 3.29 -0.80 5.45
C ALA A 312 4.06 0.38 6.06
N ALA A 313 3.84 0.65 7.35
CA ALA A 313 4.49 1.72 8.12
C ALA A 313 6.01 1.51 8.29
N CYS A 314 6.44 0.28 8.53
CA CYS A 314 7.81 0.00 8.98
C CYS A 314 8.72 -0.59 7.90
N ALA A 315 8.19 -1.36 6.95
CA ALA A 315 8.99 -1.97 5.89
C ALA A 315 8.86 -1.26 4.53
N GLN A 316 7.65 -0.84 4.13
CA GLN A 316 7.51 -0.14 2.85
C GLN A 316 8.05 1.29 2.90
N VAL A 317 7.84 2.01 4.01
CA VAL A 317 8.41 3.35 4.15
C VAL A 317 9.95 3.33 4.18
N MET A 318 10.55 2.29 4.75
CA MET A 318 12.00 2.06 4.67
C MET A 318 12.48 2.02 3.21
N MET A 319 11.73 1.40 2.30
CA MET A 319 12.09 1.33 0.89
C MET A 319 12.16 2.72 0.22
N THR A 320 11.39 3.68 0.73
CA THR A 320 11.43 5.08 0.30
C THR A 320 12.68 5.80 0.81
N PHE A 321 13.06 5.62 2.09
CA PHE A 321 14.17 6.35 2.71
C PHE A 321 15.55 5.74 2.46
N LEU A 322 15.64 4.42 2.25
CA LEU A 322 16.90 3.73 2.04
C LEU A 322 17.73 4.27 0.85
N PRO A 323 17.16 4.55 -0.34
CA PRO A 323 17.93 5.16 -1.42
C PRO A 323 18.39 6.59 -1.09
N LEU A 324 17.67 7.36 -0.27
CA LEU A 324 18.15 8.65 0.23
C LEU A 324 19.36 8.46 1.14
N TYR A 325 19.35 7.47 2.04
CA TYR A 325 20.48 7.15 2.91
C TYR A 325 21.72 6.72 2.12
N LEU A 326 21.58 5.84 1.13
CA LEU A 326 22.70 5.42 0.29
C LEU A 326 23.27 6.58 -0.55
N GLN A 327 22.44 7.55 -0.96
CA GLN A 327 22.91 8.72 -1.70
C GLN A 327 23.54 9.78 -0.77
N ASN A 328 22.88 10.12 0.33
CA ASN A 328 23.28 11.25 1.20
C ASN A 328 24.33 10.87 2.24
N ALA A 329 24.28 9.66 2.81
CA ALA A 329 25.23 9.21 3.83
C ALA A 329 26.45 8.49 3.24
N PHE A 330 26.24 7.63 2.23
CA PHE A 330 27.31 6.92 1.53
C PHE A 330 27.89 7.68 0.32
N GLY A 331 27.23 8.75 -0.13
CA GLY A 331 27.67 9.54 -1.28
C GLY A 331 27.52 8.82 -2.62
N TRP A 332 26.70 7.76 -2.70
CA TRP A 332 26.59 6.96 -3.91
C TRP A 332 25.75 7.63 -5.00
N PRO A 333 26.07 7.42 -6.29
CA PRO A 333 25.19 7.77 -7.39
C PRO A 333 23.84 7.05 -7.30
N ALA A 334 22.80 7.61 -7.91
CA ALA A 334 21.43 7.07 -7.88
C ALA A 334 21.34 5.62 -8.40
N VAL A 335 22.08 5.27 -9.46
CA VAL A 335 22.14 3.88 -9.97
C VAL A 335 22.77 2.93 -8.95
N SER A 336 23.89 3.32 -8.33
CA SER A 336 24.57 2.53 -7.31
C SER A 336 23.72 2.37 -6.05
N ALA A 337 22.98 3.40 -5.64
CA ALA A 337 22.00 3.31 -4.57
C ALA A 337 20.87 2.32 -4.91
N GLY A 338 20.35 2.35 -6.13
CA GLY A 338 19.36 1.37 -6.62
C GLY A 338 19.89 -0.06 -6.61
N LEU A 339 21.12 -0.29 -7.07
CA LEU A 339 21.80 -1.59 -6.96
C LEU A 339 22.06 -2.00 -5.51
N GLY A 340 22.38 -1.03 -4.66
CA GLY A 340 22.54 -1.22 -3.22
C GLY A 340 21.28 -1.73 -2.52
N MET A 341 20.10 -1.57 -3.13
CA MET A 341 18.82 -2.08 -2.61
C MET A 341 18.55 -3.55 -2.94
N LEU A 342 19.40 -4.20 -3.75
CA LEU A 342 19.23 -5.60 -4.15
C LEU A 342 19.06 -6.57 -2.98
N PRO A 343 19.83 -6.50 -1.86
CA PRO A 343 19.66 -7.41 -0.74
C PRO A 343 18.24 -7.41 -0.14
N PHE A 344 17.64 -6.22 0.00
CA PHE A 344 16.26 -6.07 0.46
C PHE A 344 15.27 -6.68 -0.55
N ALA A 345 15.45 -6.33 -1.82
CA ALA A 345 14.61 -6.79 -2.92
C ALA A 345 14.63 -8.32 -3.08
N THR A 346 15.81 -8.95 -3.02
CA THR A 346 15.96 -10.41 -3.12
C THR A 346 15.30 -11.11 -1.94
N ALA A 347 15.48 -10.58 -0.73
CA ALA A 347 14.85 -11.11 0.47
C ALA A 347 13.32 -10.97 0.42
N MET A 348 12.81 -9.85 -0.10
CA MET A 348 11.37 -9.62 -0.26
C MET A 348 10.75 -10.54 -1.31
N ILE A 349 11.47 -10.91 -2.37
CA ILE A 349 11.02 -11.88 -3.38
C ILE A 349 11.06 -13.31 -2.83
N ALA A 350 12.07 -13.66 -2.02
CA ALA A 350 12.19 -14.97 -1.40
C ALA A 350 11.17 -15.18 -0.25
N GLY A 351 10.83 -14.11 0.47
CA GLY A 351 9.98 -14.15 1.66
C GLY A 351 8.62 -14.84 1.48
N PRO A 352 7.85 -14.61 0.39
CA PRO A 352 6.59 -15.32 0.15
C PRO A 352 6.72 -16.84 0.06
N TYR A 353 7.83 -17.36 -0.50
CA TYR A 353 8.08 -18.81 -0.58
C TYR A 353 8.35 -19.38 0.81
N ILE A 354 9.12 -18.66 1.62
CA ILE A 354 9.39 -18.98 3.02
C ILE A 354 8.08 -18.94 3.81
N GLY A 355 7.29 -17.87 3.68
CA GLY A 355 5.99 -17.70 4.32
C GLY A 355 5.01 -18.82 3.99
N ALA A 356 4.93 -19.24 2.72
CA ALA A 356 4.09 -20.35 2.29
C ALA A 356 4.50 -21.69 2.94
N TRP A 357 5.80 -21.95 3.06
CA TRP A 357 6.31 -23.14 3.76
C TRP A 357 6.01 -23.09 5.27
N LEU A 358 6.22 -21.93 5.91
CA LEU A 358 5.88 -21.76 7.32
C LEU A 358 4.36 -21.83 7.58
N ALA A 359 3.52 -21.43 6.62
CA ALA A 359 2.06 -21.51 6.73
C ALA A 359 1.51 -22.92 6.85
N GLY A 360 2.27 -23.94 6.42
CA GLY A 360 1.93 -25.34 6.70
C GLY A 360 2.18 -25.76 8.15
N ARG A 361 2.92 -24.97 8.94
CA ARG A 361 3.41 -25.35 10.28
C ARG A 361 2.98 -24.40 11.39
N PHE A 362 2.72 -23.14 11.06
CA PHE A 362 2.40 -22.09 12.03
C PHE A 362 1.00 -21.51 11.80
N SER A 363 0.38 -21.02 12.87
CA SER A 363 -0.88 -20.29 12.76
C SER A 363 -0.69 -18.96 12.01
N SER A 364 -1.74 -18.47 11.35
CA SER A 364 -1.69 -17.19 10.64
C SER A 364 -1.23 -16.03 11.53
N VAL A 365 -1.66 -15.98 12.80
CA VAL A 365 -1.24 -14.89 13.70
C VAL A 365 0.24 -15.00 14.09
N ALA A 366 0.74 -16.23 14.28
CA ALA A 366 2.17 -16.44 14.55
C ALA A 366 3.05 -15.98 13.38
N LEU A 367 2.62 -16.20 12.14
CA LEU A 367 3.32 -15.71 10.95
C LEU A 367 3.33 -14.18 10.88
N LEU A 368 2.19 -13.55 11.17
CA LEU A 368 2.09 -12.09 11.20
C LEU A 368 3.02 -11.49 12.26
N THR A 369 3.01 -12.05 13.48
CA THR A 369 3.93 -11.64 14.55
C THR A 369 5.39 -11.87 14.17
N LEU A 370 5.73 -13.02 13.57
CA LEU A 370 7.09 -13.33 13.14
C LEU A 370 7.58 -12.34 12.08
N GLY A 371 6.77 -12.06 11.06
CA GLY A 371 7.12 -11.12 10.00
C GLY A 371 7.34 -9.70 10.52
N LEU A 372 6.49 -9.24 11.45
CA LEU A 372 6.67 -7.94 12.12
C LEU A 372 7.89 -7.92 13.03
N GLY A 373 8.18 -9.04 13.72
CA GLY A 373 9.37 -9.23 14.51
C GLY A 373 10.64 -9.07 13.68
N LEU A 374 10.70 -9.74 12.52
CA LEU A 374 11.82 -9.62 11.57
C LEU A 374 11.98 -8.19 11.03
N ILE A 375 10.89 -7.52 10.68
CA ILE A 375 10.95 -6.11 10.24
C ILE A 375 11.49 -5.23 11.38
N GLY A 376 11.01 -5.45 12.61
CA GLY A 376 11.44 -4.71 13.79
C GLY A 376 12.93 -4.87 14.09
N THR A 377 13.40 -6.12 14.15
CA THR A 377 14.80 -6.43 14.42
C THR A 377 15.72 -6.02 13.27
N GLY A 378 15.30 -6.20 12.01
CA GLY A 378 16.07 -5.77 10.84
C GLY A 378 16.24 -4.25 10.78
N ASN A 379 15.20 -3.49 11.12
CA ASN A 379 15.27 -2.03 11.19
C ASN A 379 16.19 -1.56 12.33
N ILE A 380 16.11 -2.18 13.52
CA ILE A 380 17.00 -1.86 14.64
C ILE A 380 18.45 -2.24 14.34
N LEU A 381 18.68 -3.41 13.72
CA LEU A 381 20.01 -3.84 13.30
C LEU A 381 20.61 -2.84 12.31
N THR A 382 19.84 -2.45 11.29
CA THR A 382 20.26 -1.43 10.33
C THR A 382 20.56 -0.10 11.03
N ALA A 383 19.70 0.33 11.95
CA ALA A 383 19.90 1.55 12.74
C ALA A 383 21.22 1.52 13.53
N SER A 384 21.55 0.39 14.14
CA SER A 384 22.76 0.26 14.98
C SER A 384 24.07 0.37 14.21
N VAL A 385 24.05 0.03 12.92
CA VAL A 385 25.24 0.00 12.05
C VAL A 385 25.26 1.16 11.04
N SER A 386 24.22 2.01 11.02
CA SER A 386 24.09 3.12 10.06
C SER A 386 25.23 4.13 10.12
N MET A 387 25.92 4.24 11.27
CA MET A 387 27.02 5.19 11.47
C MET A 387 28.38 4.62 11.05
N ASP A 388 28.50 3.30 10.85
CA ASP A 388 29.79 2.62 10.66
C ASP A 388 30.33 2.71 9.23
N GLN A 389 29.58 3.30 8.28
CA GLN A 389 29.93 3.41 6.85
C GLN A 389 30.27 2.05 6.18
N ARG A 390 29.82 0.94 6.77
CA ARG A 390 30.08 -0.43 6.28
C ARG A 390 28.82 -0.99 5.63
N TYR A 391 28.72 -0.86 4.31
CA TYR A 391 27.53 -1.28 3.54
C TYR A 391 27.09 -2.73 3.82
N TRP A 392 28.01 -3.67 4.01
CA TRP A 392 27.65 -5.08 4.22
C TRP A 392 26.83 -5.31 5.51
N LEU A 393 27.05 -4.50 6.55
CA LEU A 393 26.25 -4.54 7.79
C LEU A 393 24.83 -4.04 7.55
N VAL A 394 24.70 -2.93 6.81
CA VAL A 394 23.41 -2.37 6.38
C VAL A 394 22.67 -3.39 5.50
N ALA A 395 23.38 -4.06 4.59
CA ALA A 395 22.82 -5.09 3.72
C ALA A 395 22.28 -6.29 4.53
N LEU A 396 22.92 -6.67 5.63
CA LEU A 396 22.42 -7.73 6.51
C LEU A 396 21.08 -7.33 7.15
N GLY A 397 20.99 -6.11 7.68
CA GLY A 397 19.73 -5.56 8.23
C GLY A 397 18.63 -5.49 7.17
N MET A 398 18.98 -5.09 5.94
CA MET A 398 18.07 -5.06 4.80
C MET A 398 17.54 -6.44 4.42
N ILE A 399 18.36 -7.49 4.48
CA ILE A 399 17.93 -8.88 4.25
C ILE A 399 16.92 -9.30 5.31
N VAL A 400 17.21 -9.02 6.59
CA VAL A 400 16.31 -9.37 7.70
C VAL A 400 14.95 -8.66 7.55
N THR A 401 14.96 -7.34 7.31
CA THR A 401 13.73 -6.58 7.07
C THR A 401 13.00 -7.07 5.81
N GLY A 402 13.73 -7.34 4.72
CA GLY A 402 13.19 -7.82 3.46
C GLY A 402 12.51 -9.19 3.58
N CYS A 403 13.08 -10.11 4.36
CA CYS A 403 12.47 -11.41 4.66
C CYS A 403 11.13 -11.24 5.38
N GLY A 404 11.09 -10.42 6.44
CA GLY A 404 9.84 -10.12 7.15
C GLY A 404 8.81 -9.44 6.25
N ALA A 405 9.25 -8.48 5.44
CA ALA A 405 8.42 -7.79 4.46
C ALA A 405 7.82 -8.75 3.41
N GLY A 406 8.62 -9.68 2.90
CA GLY A 406 8.19 -10.66 1.91
C GLY A 406 7.16 -11.63 2.47
N ILE A 407 7.33 -12.11 3.72
CA ILE A 407 6.33 -12.94 4.40
C ILE A 407 5.00 -12.17 4.54
N LEU A 408 5.06 -10.92 5.03
CA LEU A 408 3.83 -10.15 5.29
C LEU A 408 3.10 -9.66 4.05
N ASN A 409 3.80 -9.36 2.94
CA ASN A 409 3.20 -8.76 1.74
C ASN A 409 2.03 -9.58 1.19
N GLY A 410 2.12 -10.92 1.25
CA GLY A 410 1.05 -11.81 0.82
C GLY A 410 0.08 -12.23 1.94
N ASP A 411 0.58 -12.42 3.17
CA ASP A 411 -0.20 -13.07 4.23
C ASP A 411 -1.09 -12.10 5.00
N THR A 412 -0.74 -10.82 5.08
CA THR A 412 -1.59 -9.79 5.70
C THR A 412 -2.93 -9.65 4.97
N GLN A 413 -2.90 -9.56 3.63
CA GLN A 413 -4.12 -9.44 2.83
C GLN A 413 -4.98 -10.71 2.92
N LYS A 414 -4.36 -11.91 2.88
CA LYS A 414 -5.06 -13.18 3.08
C LYS A 414 -5.72 -13.27 4.45
N ALA A 415 -5.02 -12.85 5.51
CA ALA A 415 -5.53 -12.88 6.87
C ALA A 415 -6.76 -11.97 7.04
N ILE A 416 -6.75 -10.79 6.43
CA ILE A 416 -7.91 -9.88 6.42
C ILE A 416 -9.08 -10.51 5.66
N MET A 417 -8.84 -11.06 4.48
CA MET A 417 -9.89 -11.71 3.67
C MET A 417 -10.47 -12.96 4.34
N ALA A 418 -9.67 -13.73 5.09
CA ALA A 418 -10.11 -14.93 5.78
C ALA A 418 -11.06 -14.65 6.97
N CYS A 419 -11.14 -13.40 7.43
CA CYS A 419 -12.02 -13.00 8.52
C CYS A 419 -13.42 -12.57 8.06
N VAL A 420 -13.67 -12.48 6.74
CA VAL A 420 -14.95 -12.05 6.19
C VAL A 420 -15.60 -13.16 5.34
N PRO A 421 -16.94 -13.22 5.29
CA PRO A 421 -17.62 -14.15 4.40
C PRO A 421 -17.35 -13.82 2.91
N PRO A 422 -17.46 -14.81 2.00
CA PRO A 422 -17.10 -14.65 0.58
C PRO A 422 -17.78 -13.47 -0.12
N ASN A 423 -19.05 -13.21 0.23
CA ASN A 423 -19.86 -12.10 -0.29
C ASN A 423 -19.40 -10.70 0.16
N ARG A 424 -18.41 -10.61 1.08
CA ARG A 424 -17.88 -9.34 1.62
C ARG A 424 -16.37 -9.17 1.41
N THR A 425 -15.76 -10.03 0.59
CA THR A 425 -14.32 -10.00 0.27
C THR A 425 -13.87 -8.69 -0.39
N GLY A 426 -14.73 -8.04 -1.18
CA GLY A 426 -14.46 -6.73 -1.79
C GLY A 426 -14.21 -5.63 -0.74
N MET A 427 -15.05 -5.54 0.29
CA MET A 427 -14.89 -4.59 1.39
C MET A 427 -13.61 -4.88 2.19
N ALA A 428 -13.30 -6.15 2.48
CA ALA A 428 -12.08 -6.52 3.18
C ALA A 428 -10.80 -6.18 2.40
N SER A 429 -10.81 -6.37 1.08
CA SER A 429 -9.71 -5.95 0.20
C SER A 429 -9.56 -4.42 0.15
N GLY A 430 -10.68 -3.69 0.13
CA GLY A 430 -10.71 -2.24 0.23
C GLY A 430 -10.11 -1.72 1.53
N ILE A 431 -10.48 -2.30 2.68
CA ILE A 431 -9.89 -1.99 3.99
C ILE A 431 -8.39 -2.28 3.97
N SER A 432 -7.97 -3.47 3.53
CA SER A 432 -6.56 -3.85 3.48
C SER A 432 -5.71 -2.85 2.67
N THR A 433 -6.18 -2.47 1.49
CA THR A 433 -5.47 -1.55 0.61
C THR A 433 -5.45 -0.13 1.19
N THR A 434 -6.59 0.34 1.70
CA THR A 434 -6.69 1.66 2.34
C THR A 434 -5.74 1.73 3.54
N THR A 435 -5.77 0.73 4.44
CA THR A 435 -4.86 0.65 5.59
C THR A 435 -3.40 0.68 5.15
N ARG A 436 -3.02 -0.09 4.11
CA ARG A 436 -1.65 -0.11 3.59
C ARG A 436 -1.19 1.29 3.17
N PHE A 437 -1.95 1.97 2.33
CA PHE A 437 -1.52 3.27 1.81
C PHE A 437 -1.63 4.37 2.86
N THR A 438 -2.66 4.41 3.69
CA THR A 438 -2.73 5.33 4.82
C THR A 438 -1.54 5.17 5.77
N ALA A 439 -1.12 3.92 6.05
CA ALA A 439 0.05 3.65 6.87
C ALA A 439 1.34 4.17 6.22
N ILE A 440 1.56 3.92 4.93
CA ILE A 440 2.73 4.44 4.20
C ILE A 440 2.81 5.96 4.33
N VAL A 441 1.73 6.67 4.06
CA VAL A 441 1.75 8.14 4.06
C VAL A 441 1.96 8.72 5.45
N THR A 442 1.22 8.20 6.41
CA THR A 442 1.32 8.63 7.81
C THR A 442 2.76 8.43 8.32
N SER A 443 3.36 7.28 8.01
CA SER A 443 4.70 6.94 8.44
C SER A 443 5.79 7.67 7.66
N VAL A 444 5.61 8.00 6.38
CA VAL A 444 6.54 8.87 5.65
C VAL A 444 6.65 10.23 6.35
N GLY A 445 5.51 10.85 6.71
CA GLY A 445 5.49 12.13 7.44
C GLY A 445 6.15 12.07 8.81
N VAL A 446 5.79 11.07 9.62
CA VAL A 446 6.32 10.93 10.98
C VAL A 446 7.80 10.57 10.97
N LEU A 447 8.21 9.58 10.18
CA LEU A 447 9.61 9.14 10.12
C LEU A 447 10.49 10.17 9.41
N GLY A 448 9.95 10.90 8.42
CA GLY A 448 10.61 12.04 7.78
C GLY A 448 10.88 13.17 8.78
N ALA A 449 9.89 13.51 9.62
CA ALA A 449 10.08 14.51 10.68
C ALA A 449 11.13 14.07 11.73
N VAL A 450 11.13 12.78 12.11
CA VAL A 450 12.17 12.22 13.00
C VAL A 450 13.55 12.31 12.35
N LEU A 451 13.67 11.91 11.08
CA LEU A 451 14.91 12.01 10.30
C LEU A 451 15.41 13.46 10.26
N ALA A 452 14.53 14.42 9.92
CA ALA A 452 14.87 15.83 9.82
C ALA A 452 15.35 16.41 11.17
N SER A 453 14.54 16.25 12.22
CA SER A 453 14.84 16.79 13.56
C SER A 453 16.14 16.21 14.15
N ARG A 454 16.37 14.90 13.97
CA ARG A 454 17.57 14.23 14.49
C ARG A 454 18.82 14.56 13.68
N THR A 455 18.69 14.71 12.37
CA THR A 455 19.79 15.21 11.52
C THR A 455 20.18 16.62 11.93
N GLN A 456 19.21 17.51 12.15
CA GLN A 456 19.44 18.87 12.62
C GLN A 456 20.17 18.90 13.97
N THR A 457 19.67 18.15 14.94
CA THR A 457 20.29 18.06 16.27
C THR A 457 21.74 17.56 16.18
N ALA A 458 21.99 16.53 15.38
CA ALA A 458 23.33 15.97 15.20
C ALA A 458 24.28 16.97 14.52
N LEU A 459 23.79 17.73 13.56
CA LEU A 459 24.57 18.75 12.87
C LEU A 459 24.85 19.97 13.76
N ASP A 460 23.87 20.42 14.54
CA ASP A 460 24.05 21.50 15.51
C ASP A 460 25.12 21.14 16.55
N LEU A 461 25.14 19.89 17.01
CA LEU A 461 26.18 19.38 17.92
C LEU A 461 27.56 19.34 17.27
N ALA A 462 27.66 18.95 15.99
CA ALA A 462 28.92 19.00 15.26
C ALA A 462 29.41 20.44 15.08
N LEU A 463 28.50 21.36 14.74
CA LEU A 463 28.78 22.78 14.53
C LEU A 463 29.08 23.55 15.81
N ALA A 464 28.65 23.05 16.98
CA ALA A 464 29.02 23.63 18.28
C ALA A 464 30.55 23.70 18.47
N ASN A 465 31.28 22.75 17.89
CA ASN A 465 32.74 22.71 17.90
C ASN A 465 33.38 23.50 16.74
N ALA A 466 32.59 24.10 15.86
CA ALA A 466 33.04 24.84 14.67
C ALA A 466 32.18 26.10 14.40
N PRO A 467 32.19 27.10 15.31
CA PRO A 467 31.31 28.27 15.24
C PRO A 467 31.54 29.13 13.98
N ALA A 468 32.77 29.16 13.44
CA ALA A 468 33.08 29.84 12.19
C ALA A 468 32.34 29.23 10.99
N VAL A 469 32.20 27.89 10.96
CA VAL A 469 31.42 27.19 9.93
C VAL A 469 29.94 27.47 10.14
N ARG A 470 29.45 27.40 11.38
CA ARG A 470 28.04 27.66 11.73
C ARG A 470 27.57 29.02 11.22
N ASN A 471 28.36 30.06 11.41
CA ASN A 471 28.00 31.43 10.99
C ASN A 471 28.02 31.63 9.47
N SER A 472 28.65 30.70 8.73
CA SER A 472 28.66 30.72 7.27
C SER A 472 27.50 29.94 6.63
N LEU A 473 26.70 29.24 7.43
CA LEU A 473 25.57 28.45 6.93
C LEU A 473 24.31 29.31 6.81
N ASP A 474 23.68 29.24 5.64
CA ASP A 474 22.37 29.83 5.41
C ASP A 474 21.26 29.06 6.12
N ALA A 475 20.14 29.73 6.40
CA ALA A 475 18.96 29.11 7.03
C ALA A 475 18.42 27.90 6.22
N ASP A 476 18.61 27.90 4.91
CA ASP A 476 18.16 26.83 4.01
C ASP A 476 19.08 25.61 3.98
N PHE A 477 20.28 25.68 4.58
CA PHE A 477 21.29 24.63 4.49
C PHE A 477 20.76 23.27 4.92
N MET A 478 20.09 23.21 6.08
CA MET A 478 19.48 21.99 6.60
C MET A 478 18.47 21.38 5.63
N SER A 479 17.66 22.23 5.02
CA SER A 479 16.60 21.83 4.10
C SER A 479 17.19 21.23 2.82
N ARG A 480 18.25 21.84 2.29
CA ARG A 480 18.99 21.34 1.12
C ARG A 480 19.77 20.07 1.43
N LEU A 481 20.37 19.96 2.62
CA LEU A 481 21.08 18.76 3.06
C LEU A 481 20.15 17.55 3.14
N LEU A 482 19.00 17.71 3.79
CA LEU A 482 17.99 16.64 3.90
C LEU A 482 17.46 16.24 2.53
N ALA A 483 17.32 17.21 1.63
CA ALA A 483 16.92 16.98 0.25
C ALA A 483 18.04 16.38 -0.63
N GLY A 484 19.26 16.19 -0.11
CA GLY A 484 20.38 15.60 -0.86
C GLY A 484 21.06 16.53 -1.86
N ASP A 485 20.98 17.85 -1.64
CA ASP A 485 21.68 18.89 -2.41
C ASP A 485 22.83 19.53 -1.60
N ALA A 486 23.65 18.69 -0.96
CA ALA A 486 24.79 19.17 -0.17
C ALA A 486 25.85 19.91 -1.02
N VAL A 487 25.92 19.63 -2.32
CA VAL A 487 26.88 20.24 -3.24
C VAL A 487 26.58 21.73 -3.41
N HIS A 488 25.38 22.11 -3.87
CA HIS A 488 25.03 23.54 -3.97
C HIS A 488 24.96 24.21 -2.61
N ALA A 489 24.50 23.49 -1.57
CA ALA A 489 24.43 24.03 -0.21
C ALA A 489 25.80 24.46 0.33
N THR A 490 26.89 23.92 -0.23
CA THR A 490 28.26 24.24 0.19
C THR A 490 29.05 25.04 -0.83
N GLU A 491 28.56 25.29 -2.04
CA GLU A 491 29.31 25.94 -3.14
C GLU A 491 29.92 27.29 -2.77
N HIS A 492 29.17 28.12 -2.04
CA HIS A 492 29.57 29.48 -1.63
C HIS A 492 30.51 29.48 -0.41
N LEU A 493 30.71 28.33 0.24
CA LEU A 493 31.48 28.23 1.46
C LEU A 493 33.00 28.15 1.21
N ALA A 494 33.76 28.61 2.19
CA ALA A 494 35.22 28.48 2.18
C ALA A 494 35.66 27.01 2.13
N PRO A 495 36.84 26.69 1.55
CA PRO A 495 37.32 25.30 1.42
C PRO A 495 37.39 24.53 2.74
N ALA A 496 37.77 25.20 3.83
CA ALA A 496 37.82 24.60 5.16
C ALA A 496 36.42 24.21 5.68
N ALA A 497 35.40 25.05 5.44
CA ALA A 497 34.01 24.75 5.79
C ALA A 497 33.45 23.60 4.94
N LYS A 498 33.78 23.57 3.64
CA LYS A 498 33.44 22.46 2.73
C LYS A 498 33.99 21.12 3.23
N LEU A 499 35.26 21.08 3.63
CA LEU A 499 35.91 19.87 4.13
C LEU A 499 35.27 19.36 5.42
N PHE A 500 34.94 20.27 6.35
CA PHE A 500 34.22 19.94 7.58
C PHE A 500 32.84 19.36 7.27
N LEU A 501 32.05 20.04 6.43
CA LEU A 501 30.69 19.62 6.10
C LEU A 501 30.65 18.33 5.26
N ALA A 502 31.68 18.05 4.46
CA ALA A 502 31.81 16.80 3.72
C ALA A 502 31.85 15.56 4.63
N THR A 503 32.21 15.72 5.92
CA THR A 503 32.21 14.63 6.90
C THR A 503 31.04 14.74 7.88
N ALA A 504 30.78 15.95 8.39
CA ALA A 504 29.73 16.19 9.38
C ALA A 504 28.33 15.95 8.80
N ALA A 505 28.06 16.41 7.58
CA ALA A 505 26.71 16.38 7.03
C ALA A 505 26.22 14.95 6.70
N PRO A 506 27.02 14.07 6.05
CA PRO A 506 26.65 12.66 5.87
C PRO A 506 26.48 11.91 7.20
N ALA A 507 27.34 12.18 8.19
CA ALA A 507 27.25 11.55 9.52
C ALA A 507 25.99 12.00 10.29
N SER A 508 25.63 13.28 10.22
CA SER A 508 24.39 13.80 10.80
C SER A 508 23.16 13.19 10.13
N PHE A 509 23.17 13.03 8.80
CA PHE A 509 22.08 12.37 8.07
C PHE A 509 21.96 10.89 8.45
N ALA A 510 23.09 10.18 8.59
CA ALA A 510 23.12 8.80 9.05
C ALA A 510 22.53 8.64 10.45
N SER A 511 22.79 9.59 11.36
CA SER A 511 22.20 9.62 12.72
C SER A 511 20.69 9.84 12.70
N GLY A 512 20.21 10.75 11.85
CA GLY A 512 18.78 10.95 11.65
C GLY A 512 18.10 9.72 11.07
N PHE A 513 18.74 9.06 10.09
CA PHE A 513 18.25 7.82 9.50
C PHE A 513 18.20 6.69 10.52
N ALA A 514 19.26 6.51 11.31
CA ALA A 514 19.29 5.54 12.40
C ALA A 514 18.13 5.75 13.40
N SER A 515 17.85 7.00 13.75
CA SER A 515 16.74 7.34 14.64
C SER A 515 15.38 6.99 14.04
N ALA A 516 15.15 7.32 12.77
CA ALA A 516 13.91 6.96 12.07
C ALA A 516 13.72 5.44 12.00
N LEU A 517 14.80 4.69 11.74
CA LEU A 517 14.77 3.23 11.73
C LEU A 517 14.52 2.62 13.10
N CYS A 518 15.09 3.19 14.15
CA CYS A 518 14.83 2.75 15.52
C CYS A 518 13.35 2.94 15.87
N VAL A 519 12.76 4.11 15.55
CA VAL A 519 11.32 4.36 15.76
C VAL A 519 10.47 3.36 14.96
N ALA A 520 10.78 3.15 13.68
CA ALA A 520 10.08 2.18 12.85
C ALA A 520 10.22 0.74 13.38
N GLY A 521 11.40 0.38 13.87
CA GLY A 521 11.70 -0.94 14.43
C GLY A 521 10.95 -1.20 15.73
N VAL A 522 10.98 -0.26 16.68
CA VAL A 522 10.23 -0.32 17.93
C VAL A 522 8.73 -0.38 17.65
N LEU A 523 8.21 0.43 16.72
CA LEU A 523 6.81 0.40 16.32
C LEU A 523 6.41 -0.98 15.79
N ALA A 524 7.23 -1.58 14.92
CA ALA A 524 6.96 -2.92 14.39
C ALA A 524 6.94 -3.99 15.49
N LEU A 525 7.88 -3.93 16.46
CA LEU A 525 7.92 -4.85 17.61
C LEU A 525 6.72 -4.67 18.53
N VAL A 526 6.33 -3.43 18.83
CA VAL A 526 5.13 -3.13 19.64
C VAL A 526 3.88 -3.69 18.95
N ILE A 527 3.74 -3.47 17.64
CA ILE A 527 2.64 -4.04 16.87
C ILE A 527 2.69 -5.58 16.89
N ALA A 528 3.87 -6.19 16.77
CA ALA A 528 4.03 -7.64 16.85
C ALA A 528 3.53 -8.20 18.20
N VAL A 529 3.86 -7.54 19.31
CA VAL A 529 3.41 -7.91 20.67
C VAL A 529 1.89 -7.75 20.80
N ILE A 530 1.31 -6.66 20.28
CA ILE A 530 -0.14 -6.44 20.31
C ILE A 530 -0.86 -7.52 19.49
N VAL A 531 -0.37 -7.81 18.27
CA VAL A 531 -0.92 -8.85 17.38
C VAL A 531 -0.87 -10.22 18.06
N TRP A 532 0.24 -10.55 18.72
CA TRP A 532 0.39 -11.77 19.50
C TRP A 532 -0.60 -11.84 20.67
N GLY A 533 -0.74 -10.74 21.42
CA GLY A 533 -1.69 -10.64 22.54
C GLY A 533 -3.16 -10.78 22.12
N LEU A 534 -3.51 -10.29 20.93
CA LEU A 534 -4.84 -10.47 20.33
C LEU A 534 -5.10 -11.93 19.94
N ALA A 535 -4.06 -12.71 19.63
CA ALA A 535 -4.16 -14.14 19.36
C ALA A 535 -4.57 -14.96 20.59
N GLY A 536 -4.04 -14.58 21.76
CA GLY A 536 -4.29 -15.25 23.04
C GLY A 536 -5.72 -15.08 23.57
N ARG A 537 -6.48 -14.10 23.07
CA ARG A 537 -7.87 -13.83 23.50
C ARG A 537 -8.92 -14.81 22.93
N ARG A 538 -8.59 -16.08 22.67
CA ARG A 538 -9.55 -17.07 22.16
C ARG A 538 -10.76 -17.25 23.11
N MET A 539 -11.95 -17.11 22.52
CA MET A 539 -13.21 -17.76 22.90
C MET A 539 -13.77 -17.49 24.30
N ARG A 540 -14.28 -16.27 24.55
CA ARG A 540 -15.45 -16.11 25.42
C ARG A 540 -16.71 -16.11 24.56
N SER A 541 -17.27 -17.31 24.40
CA SER A 541 -18.68 -17.65 24.16
C SER A 541 -19.49 -16.75 23.20
N ALA A 542 -19.70 -17.25 21.98
CA ALA A 542 -20.92 -16.98 21.22
C ALA A 542 -21.46 -18.29 20.64
N THR A 543 -21.66 -19.28 21.51
CA THR A 543 -22.74 -20.26 21.35
C THR A 543 -24.03 -19.59 21.83
N GLN A 544 -24.61 -18.74 20.99
CA GLN A 544 -26.05 -18.49 21.01
C GLN A 544 -26.55 -18.87 19.62
N PRO A 545 -27.45 -19.86 19.48
CA PRO A 545 -28.06 -20.16 18.20
C PRO A 545 -28.83 -18.90 17.77
N LEU A 546 -28.55 -18.44 16.56
CA LEU A 546 -29.35 -17.44 15.86
C LEU A 546 -30.80 -17.94 15.85
N ARG A 547 -31.65 -17.37 16.72
CA ARG A 547 -33.09 -17.49 16.55
C ARG A 547 -33.43 -16.80 15.23
N GLN A 548 -33.95 -17.58 14.30
CA GLN A 548 -34.75 -17.08 13.20
C GLN A 548 -35.93 -16.30 13.80
N GLN A 549 -35.95 -14.98 13.61
CA GLN A 549 -37.16 -14.17 13.44
C GLN A 549 -36.84 -13.00 12.52
#